data_AF-A0A382LSB0-F1
#
_entry.id   AF-A0A382LSB0-F1
#
_cell.length_a   1.000
_cell.length_b   1.000
_cell.length_c   1.000
_cell.angle_alpha   90.00
_cell.angle_beta   90.00
_cell.angle_gamma   90.00
#
_symmetry.space_group_name_H-M   'P 1'
#
loop_
_entity.id
_entity.type
_entity.pdbx_description
1 polymer ?
#
loop_
_entity_poly.entity_id
_entity_poly.type
_entity_poly.pdbx_seq_one_letter_code
_entity_poly.pdbx_strand_id
1 'polypeptide(L)'
;MVGSFAWFRFSLIALALVFIACGSDKKETPVPESASSLESIAAAPQLTVSVHQGAVNHQTAGASDWTRAVEGMVLEVHDHVKTLAFSTAVVHFADGSRVKLHPNTELAVDVFTLRNGGPPDGHRIS
;
A
#
# COMPACT_ATOMS: atom_id res chain seq x y z
N MET A 1 -39.48 38.16 7.31
CA MET A 1 -40.02 39.05 6.26
C MET A 1 -38.85 39.71 5.55
N VAL A 2 -38.83 39.64 4.20
CA VAL A 2 -37.98 40.40 3.25
C VAL A 2 -36.46 40.17 3.41
N GLY A 3 -35.68 39.69 2.45
CA GLY A 3 -35.80 39.57 0.99
C GLY A 3 -34.49 40.07 0.37
N SER A 4 -33.89 39.34 -0.57
CA SER A 4 -33.20 39.96 -1.73
C SER A 4 -32.93 38.93 -2.82
N PHE A 5 -33.28 39.33 -4.03
CA PHE A 5 -33.37 38.57 -5.27
C PHE A 5 -32.14 38.86 -6.15
N ALA A 6 -31.78 37.84 -6.94
CA ALA A 6 -31.29 37.91 -8.33
C ALA A 6 -30.01 38.72 -8.68
N TRP A 7 -29.07 38.05 -9.36
CA TRP A 7 -28.78 38.45 -10.75
C TRP A 7 -28.18 37.30 -11.57
N PHE A 8 -28.90 36.92 -12.62
CA PHE A 8 -28.51 36.04 -13.73
C PHE A 8 -27.77 36.84 -14.81
N ARG A 9 -26.64 36.39 -15.35
CA ARG A 9 -26.20 36.65 -16.75
C ARG A 9 -25.42 35.43 -17.25
N PHE A 10 -26.00 34.55 -18.06
CA PHE A 10 -26.07 34.62 -19.53
C PHE A 10 -24.77 35.10 -20.19
N SER A 11 -24.02 34.16 -20.78
CA SER A 11 -23.41 34.40 -22.10
C SER A 11 -23.35 33.09 -22.89
N LEU A 12 -23.84 33.19 -24.12
CA LEU A 12 -24.15 32.15 -25.09
C LEU A 12 -23.20 32.33 -26.29
N ILE A 13 -22.81 31.21 -26.91
CA ILE A 13 -22.50 31.03 -28.35
C ILE A 13 -21.08 31.37 -28.86
N ALA A 14 -20.41 30.33 -29.38
CA ALA A 14 -19.83 30.22 -30.74
C ALA A 14 -19.36 28.76 -30.90
N LEU A 15 -19.98 27.84 -31.64
CA LEU A 15 -20.22 27.69 -33.09
C LEU A 15 -19.01 27.96 -33.99
N ALA A 16 -18.27 26.90 -34.33
CA ALA A 16 -17.59 26.60 -35.60
C ALA A 16 -16.66 25.40 -35.37
N LEU A 17 -16.32 24.49 -36.29
CA LEU A 17 -16.74 24.12 -37.63
C LEU A 17 -16.17 22.70 -37.84
N VAL A 18 -16.90 21.90 -38.60
CA VAL A 18 -16.54 20.54 -39.02
C VAL A 18 -15.29 20.56 -39.90
N PHE A 19 -14.32 19.69 -39.60
CA PHE A 19 -13.38 19.16 -40.58
C PHE A 19 -13.43 17.62 -40.54
N ILE A 20 -14.24 17.06 -41.45
CA ILE A 20 -14.10 15.67 -41.89
C ILE A 20 -12.98 15.66 -42.93
N ALA A 21 -11.88 14.97 -42.60
CA ALA A 21 -10.94 14.48 -43.59
C ALA A 21 -10.68 12.99 -43.31
N CYS A 22 -11.22 12.13 -44.16
CA CYS A 22 -10.82 10.73 -44.26
C CYS A 22 -9.39 10.65 -44.80
N GLY A 23 -8.46 10.16 -43.98
CA GLY A 23 -7.18 9.63 -44.42
C GLY A 23 -7.06 8.18 -43.96
N SER A 24 -7.20 7.24 -44.89
CA SER A 24 -6.89 5.83 -44.68
C SER A 24 -5.37 5.65 -44.65
N ASP A 25 -4.80 5.47 -43.47
CA ASP A 25 -3.48 4.87 -43.30
C ASP A 25 -3.60 3.58 -42.51
N LYS A 26 -3.17 2.50 -43.14
CA LYS A 26 -3.15 1.14 -42.59
C LYS A 26 -1.86 1.02 -41.78
N LYS A 27 -1.92 0.97 -40.46
CA LYS A 27 -0.81 0.39 -39.70
C LYS A 27 -1.18 -0.02 -38.27
N GLU A 28 -0.82 -1.27 -37.98
CA GLU A 28 -0.64 -1.91 -36.69
C GLU A 28 -1.70 -1.63 -35.62
N THR A 29 -2.50 -2.67 -35.34
CA THR A 29 -3.12 -2.88 -34.04
C THR A 29 -2.05 -2.63 -32.97
N PRO A 30 -2.14 -1.55 -32.16
CA PRO A 30 -1.34 -1.49 -30.97
C PRO A 30 -1.88 -2.61 -30.09
N VAL A 31 -1.07 -3.66 -29.92
CA VAL A 31 -1.21 -4.58 -28.81
C VAL A 31 -1.42 -3.69 -27.59
N PRO A 32 -2.48 -3.88 -26.78
CA PRO A 32 -2.55 -3.19 -25.51
C PRO A 32 -1.31 -3.66 -24.76
N GLU A 33 -0.30 -2.79 -24.75
CA GLU A 33 0.79 -2.83 -23.79
C GLU A 33 0.04 -2.76 -22.48
N SER A 34 -0.23 -3.94 -21.92
CA SER A 34 -0.58 -4.11 -20.53
C SER A 34 0.61 -3.53 -19.79
N ALA A 35 0.60 -2.21 -19.66
CA ALA A 35 1.40 -1.49 -18.70
C ALA A 35 1.09 -2.23 -17.42
N SER A 36 2.07 -3.02 -16.99
CA SER A 36 2.13 -3.57 -15.65
C SER A 36 2.06 -2.35 -14.77
N SER A 37 0.84 -1.97 -14.42
CA SER A 37 0.56 -0.85 -13.54
C SER A 37 1.37 -1.20 -12.31
N LEU A 38 2.38 -0.39 -12.00
CA LEU A 38 3.06 -0.47 -10.74
C LEU A 38 1.93 -0.28 -9.73
N GLU A 39 1.44 -1.38 -9.14
CA GLU A 39 0.59 -1.34 -7.96
C GLU A 39 1.45 -0.69 -6.89
N SER A 40 1.43 0.64 -6.90
CA SER A 40 2.02 1.46 -5.88
C SER A 40 1.11 1.28 -4.69
N ILE A 41 1.54 0.42 -3.78
CA ILE A 41 0.99 0.37 -2.43
C ILE A 41 1.43 1.68 -1.76
N ALA A 42 0.67 2.75 -2.02
CA ALA A 42 1.03 4.12 -1.65
C ALA A 42 0.88 4.37 -0.12
N ALA A 43 0.31 3.41 0.61
CA ALA A 43 0.15 3.48 2.05
C ALA A 43 1.14 2.54 2.75
N ALA A 44 1.76 3.02 3.84
CA ALA A 44 2.56 2.17 4.70
C ALA A 44 1.70 0.99 5.21
N PRO A 45 2.22 -0.25 5.20
CA PRO A 45 1.47 -1.40 5.66
C PRO A 45 1.13 -1.23 7.14
N GLN A 46 -0.12 -1.49 7.50
CA GLN A 46 -0.54 -1.49 8.90
C GLN A 46 -0.36 -2.89 9.49
N LEU A 47 0.37 -2.98 10.59
CA LEU A 47 0.57 -4.21 11.35
C LEU A 47 0.08 -3.99 12.78
N THR A 48 -0.56 -5.01 13.35
CA THR A 48 -0.94 -5.00 14.79
C THR A 48 -0.52 -6.29 15.46
N VAL A 49 -0.23 -6.24 16.76
CA VAL A 49 0.06 -7.42 17.58
C VAL A 49 -1.06 -7.72 18.58
N SER A 50 -1.49 -8.97 18.65
CA SER A 50 -2.38 -9.50 19.68
C SER A 50 -1.63 -10.46 20.60
N VAL A 51 -1.80 -10.29 21.92
CA VAL A 51 -1.18 -11.11 22.96
C VAL A 51 -2.17 -12.17 23.41
N HIS A 52 -1.99 -13.41 22.93
CA HIS A 52 -2.92 -14.49 23.21
C HIS A 52 -2.65 -15.18 24.55
N GLN A 53 -1.39 -15.28 24.94
CA GLN A 53 -1.00 -15.89 26.21
C GLN A 53 0.30 -15.28 26.70
N GLY A 54 0.41 -15.10 28.02
CA GLY A 54 1.64 -14.66 28.67
C GLY A 54 1.91 -13.19 28.43
N ALA A 55 3.13 -12.87 27.96
CA ALA A 55 3.59 -11.52 27.80
C ALA A 55 4.46 -11.34 26.55
N VAL A 56 4.31 -10.17 25.96
CA VAL A 56 5.07 -9.74 24.80
C VAL A 56 5.72 -8.41 25.14
N ASN A 57 7.01 -8.29 24.82
CA ASN A 57 7.71 -7.02 24.89
C ASN A 57 7.77 -6.39 23.50
N HIS A 58 7.74 -5.07 23.46
CA HIS A 58 7.89 -4.24 22.28
C HIS A 58 9.02 -3.25 22.49
N GLN A 59 9.78 -3.00 21.44
CA GLN A 59 10.82 -1.98 21.40
C GLN A 59 10.55 -1.13 20.17
N THR A 60 10.35 0.16 20.41
CA THR A 60 10.18 1.15 19.35
C THR A 60 11.48 1.33 18.56
N ALA A 61 11.36 1.57 17.26
CA ALA A 61 12.48 1.91 16.38
C ALA A 61 13.46 2.92 17.02
N GLY A 62 14.73 2.56 17.09
CA GLY A 62 15.80 3.41 17.63
C GLY A 62 15.86 3.53 19.16
N ALA A 63 14.88 3.00 19.90
CA ALA A 63 14.95 2.91 21.36
C ALA A 63 15.80 1.71 21.80
N SER A 64 16.43 1.77 22.98
CA SER A 64 17.09 0.62 23.61
C SER A 64 16.17 -0.18 24.53
N ASP A 65 15.11 0.47 25.00
CA ASP A 65 14.28 -0.05 26.08
C ASP A 65 13.14 -0.91 25.56
N TRP A 66 12.90 -2.01 26.25
CA TRP A 66 11.77 -2.90 26.01
C TRP A 66 10.62 -2.53 26.94
N THR A 67 9.45 -2.30 26.36
CA THR A 67 8.21 -2.05 27.09
C THR A 67 7.24 -3.20 26.87
N ARG A 68 6.15 -3.27 27.63
CA ARG A 68 5.13 -4.30 27.43
C ARG A 68 4.24 -3.92 26.24
N ALA A 69 4.12 -4.83 25.28
CA ALA A 69 3.14 -4.69 24.20
C ALA A 69 1.72 -4.83 24.77
N VAL A 70 0.79 -4.08 24.20
CA VAL A 70 -0.63 -4.14 24.54
C VAL A 70 -1.42 -4.81 23.41
N GLU A 71 -2.57 -5.39 23.75
CA GLU A 71 -3.47 -6.00 22.77
C GLU A 71 -3.86 -5.00 21.68
N GLY A 72 -3.68 -5.38 20.41
CA GLY A 72 -4.00 -4.54 19.25
C GLY A 72 -3.01 -3.41 19.00
N MET A 73 -1.85 -3.38 19.69
CA MET A 73 -0.80 -2.38 19.45
C MET A 73 -0.37 -2.37 17.99
N VAL A 74 -0.34 -1.18 17.38
CA VAL A 74 0.20 -0.97 16.04
C VAL A 74 1.72 -1.09 16.08
N LEU A 75 2.29 -1.82 15.11
CA LEU A 75 3.74 -1.93 14.94
C LEU A 75 4.19 -1.05 13.78
N GLU A 76 5.19 -0.22 14.04
CA GLU A 76 5.80 0.65 13.03
C GLU A 76 7.03 -0.01 12.38
N VAL A 77 7.50 0.55 11.28
CA VAL A 77 8.72 0.05 10.61
C VAL A 77 9.93 0.22 11.54
N HIS A 78 10.73 -0.85 11.62
CA HIS A 78 11.86 -1.05 12.52
C HIS A 78 11.50 -1.23 14.00
N ASP A 79 10.23 -1.42 14.33
CA ASP A 79 9.86 -1.91 15.67
C ASP A 79 10.27 -3.38 15.82
N HIS A 80 10.54 -3.75 17.06
CA HIS A 80 10.80 -5.13 17.46
C HIS A 80 9.75 -5.63 18.44
N VAL A 81 9.42 -6.90 18.34
CA VAL A 81 8.48 -7.60 19.23
C VAL A 81 9.11 -8.90 19.71
N LYS A 82 8.96 -9.20 20.99
CA LYS A 82 9.55 -10.37 21.63
C LYS A 82 8.53 -11.10 22.51
N THR A 83 8.23 -12.35 22.18
CA THR A 83 7.45 -13.22 23.07
C THR A 83 8.36 -13.78 24.16
N LEU A 84 7.88 -13.76 25.41
CA LEU A 84 8.63 -14.34 26.53
C LEU A 84 8.44 -15.87 26.63
N ALA A 85 9.04 -16.46 27.65
CA ALA A 85 8.74 -17.84 28.02
C ALA A 85 7.23 -18.04 28.23
N PHE A 86 6.70 -19.16 27.76
CA PHE A 86 5.27 -19.52 27.84
C PHE A 86 4.29 -18.51 27.24
N SER A 87 4.77 -17.66 26.31
CA SER A 87 3.96 -16.61 25.69
C SER A 87 3.67 -16.91 24.22
N THR A 88 2.49 -16.53 23.75
CA THR A 88 2.12 -16.63 22.33
C THR A 88 1.42 -15.35 21.88
N ALA A 89 1.66 -14.98 20.64
CA ALA A 89 1.10 -13.77 20.05
C ALA A 89 0.75 -14.01 18.58
N VAL A 90 -0.05 -13.12 18.00
CA VAL A 90 -0.33 -13.10 16.57
C VAL A 90 -0.08 -11.70 16.03
N VAL A 91 0.69 -11.60 14.97
CA VAL A 91 0.81 -10.36 14.18
C VAL A 91 -0.21 -10.42 13.05
N HIS A 92 -1.05 -9.40 12.94
CA HIS A 92 -2.04 -9.25 11.87
C HIS A 92 -1.54 -8.20 10.89
N PHE A 93 -1.58 -8.54 9.61
CA PHE A 93 -1.22 -7.66 8.51
C PHE A 93 -2.49 -7.06 7.89
N ALA A 94 -2.36 -5.90 7.25
CA ALA A 94 -3.46 -5.20 6.59
C ALA A 94 -4.15 -6.03 5.48
N ASP A 95 -3.42 -6.97 4.85
CA ASP A 95 -3.96 -7.88 3.84
C ASP A 95 -4.77 -9.05 4.43
N GLY A 96 -4.94 -9.09 5.75
CA GLY A 96 -5.63 -10.14 6.49
C GLY A 96 -4.78 -11.38 6.78
N SER A 97 -3.54 -11.43 6.30
CA SER A 97 -2.60 -12.48 6.66
C SER A 97 -2.19 -12.36 8.13
N ARG A 98 -1.78 -13.49 8.71
CA ARG A 98 -1.47 -13.60 10.14
C ARG A 98 -0.23 -14.44 10.36
N VAL A 99 0.61 -14.00 11.29
CA VAL A 99 1.81 -14.73 11.72
C VAL A 99 1.70 -15.02 13.20
N LYS A 100 1.71 -16.32 13.56
CA LYS A 100 1.72 -16.76 14.96
C LYS A 100 3.15 -16.81 15.49
N LEU A 101 3.38 -16.15 16.62
CA LEU A 101 4.64 -16.18 17.34
C LEU A 101 4.57 -17.20 18.48
N HIS A 102 5.56 -18.09 18.51
CA HIS A 102 5.74 -19.09 19.58
C HIS A 102 6.51 -18.48 20.76
N PRO A 103 6.67 -19.17 21.90
CA PRO A 103 7.51 -18.68 22.99
C PRO A 103 8.96 -18.40 22.54
N ASN A 104 9.61 -17.42 23.16
CA ASN A 104 11.00 -17.04 22.90
C ASN A 104 11.30 -16.70 21.43
N THR A 105 10.38 -16.01 20.77
CA THR A 105 10.53 -15.54 19.40
C THR A 105 10.73 -14.02 19.40
N GLU A 106 11.66 -13.54 18.56
CA GLU A 106 11.83 -12.12 18.27
C GLU A 106 11.49 -11.86 16.80
N LEU A 107 10.76 -10.79 16.54
CA LEU A 107 10.34 -10.33 15.22
C LEU A 107 10.73 -8.86 15.07
N ALA A 108 11.29 -8.51 13.92
CA ALA A 108 11.53 -7.13 13.50
C ALA A 108 10.63 -6.80 12.30
N VAL A 109 10.15 -5.56 12.23
CA VAL A 109 9.31 -5.08 11.13
C VAL A 109 10.16 -4.33 10.11
N ASP A 110 10.18 -4.80 8.87
CA ASP A 110 10.91 -4.15 7.77
C ASP A 110 10.02 -3.99 6.54
N VAL A 111 10.35 -3.00 5.69
CA VAL A 111 9.65 -2.76 4.42
C VAL A 111 10.65 -2.83 3.27
N PHE A 112 10.33 -3.65 2.27
CA PHE A 112 11.13 -3.80 1.06
C PHE A 112 10.37 -3.29 -0.15
N THR A 113 11.05 -2.53 -1.02
CA THR A 113 10.50 -2.14 -2.32
C THR A 113 10.94 -3.16 -3.37
N LEU A 114 9.97 -3.84 -3.99
CA LEU A 114 10.22 -4.70 -5.13
C LEU A 114 10.59 -3.83 -6.35
N ARG A 115 11.82 -4.00 -6.85
CA ARG A 115 12.23 -3.46 -8.15
C ARG A 115 12.08 -4.55 -9.21
N ASN A 116 10.94 -4.54 -9.91
CA ASN A 116 10.75 -5.38 -11.09
C ASN A 116 11.52 -4.75 -12.26
N GLY A 117 12.69 -5.30 -12.57
CA GLY A 117 13.59 -4.77 -13.61
C GLY A 117 14.52 -5.83 -14.19
N GLY A 118 13.97 -6.99 -14.56
CA GLY A 118 14.71 -7.94 -15.40
C GLY A 118 14.89 -7.38 -16.81
N PRO A 119 15.96 -7.76 -17.54
CA PRO A 119 16.13 -7.34 -18.94
C PRO A 119 14.88 -7.68 -19.76
N PRO A 120 14.36 -6.75 -20.59
CA PRO A 120 13.16 -6.99 -21.39
C PRO A 120 13.30 -8.19 -22.33
N ASP A 121 14.53 -8.45 -22.80
CA ASP A 121 14.86 -9.59 -23.66
C ASP A 121 15.72 -10.60 -22.89
N GLY A 122 15.07 -11.57 -22.27
CA GLY A 122 15.74 -12.80 -21.84
C GLY A 122 16.21 -13.57 -23.06
N HIS A 123 17.45 -13.35 -23.51
CA HIS A 123 18.02 -14.16 -24.58
C HIS A 123 18.20 -15.60 -24.10
N ARG A 124 17.36 -16.50 -24.62
CA ARG A 124 17.55 -17.95 -24.51
C ARG A 124 18.82 -18.31 -25.28
N ILE A 125 19.94 -18.43 -24.57
CA ILE A 125 21.11 -19.14 -25.10
C ILE A 125 20.69 -20.59 -25.34
N SER A 126 20.78 -21.03 -26.60
CA SER A 126 20.53 -22.41 -27.04
C SER A 126 21.87 -23.04 -27.40
#